data_AF-A0A441TBC6-F1
#
_entry.id   AF-A0A441TBC6-F1
#
_cell.length_a   1.000
_cell.length_b   1.000
_cell.length_c   1.000
_cell.angle_alpha   90.00
_cell.angle_beta   90.00
_cell.angle_gamma   90.00
#
_symmetry.space_group_name_H-M   'P 1'
#
loop_
_entity.id
_entity.type
_entity.pdbx_description
1 polymer ?
#
loop_
_entity_poly.entity_id
_entity_poly.type
_entity_poly.pdbx_seq_one_letter_code
_entity_poly.pdbx_strand_id
1 'polypeptide(L)' 'MSKLVSQTNSGEASVLRFCRTLGLSGFREFRVTLPGRLSAIKPGD' A
#
# COMPACT_ATOMS: atom_id res chain seq x y z
N MET A 1 -2.07 -8.77 4.48
CA MET A 1 -0.68 -8.94 4.05
C MET A 1 -0.58 -10.14 3.13
N SER A 2 -0.83 -11.35 3.63
CA SER A 2 -0.85 -12.61 2.84
C SER A 2 -1.55 -12.52 1.47
N LYS A 3 -2.79 -12.00 1.38
CA LYS A 3 -3.47 -11.84 0.09
C LYS A 3 -2.73 -10.94 -0.90
N LEU A 4 -2.17 -9.82 -0.44
CA LEU A 4 -1.43 -8.89 -1.31
C LEU A 4 -0.13 -9.53 -1.81
N VAL A 5 0.59 -10.24 -0.94
CA VAL A 5 1.79 -11.03 -1.28
C VAL A 5 1.47 -12.04 -2.39
N SER A 6 0.39 -12.81 -2.25
CA SER A 6 -0.04 -13.77 -3.29
C SER A 6 -0.42 -13.09 -4.60
N GLN A 7 -1.16 -11.97 -4.55
CA GLN A 7 -1.62 -11.27 -5.75
C GLN A 7 -0.50 -10.54 -6.50
N THR A 8 0.56 -10.13 -5.79
CA THR A 8 1.69 -9.39 -6.36
C THR A 8 2.90 -10.28 -6.63
N ASN A 9 2.77 -11.60 -6.40
CA ASN A 9 3.86 -12.58 -6.47
C ASN A 9 5.16 -12.07 -5.80
N SER A 10 5.00 -11.41 -4.65
CA SER A 10 6.08 -10.70 -3.95
C SER A 10 6.18 -11.18 -2.51
N GLY A 11 7.40 -11.21 -1.95
CA GLY A 11 7.60 -11.55 -0.55
C GLY A 11 7.10 -10.47 0.42
N GLU A 12 6.79 -10.86 1.67
CA GLU A 12 6.33 -9.92 2.71
C GLU A 12 7.31 -8.76 2.94
N ALA A 13 8.61 -9.05 2.92
CA ALA A 13 9.66 -8.04 3.05
C ALA A 13 9.65 -7.00 1.91
N SER A 14 9.28 -7.41 0.69
CA SER A 14 9.18 -6.50 -0.45
C SER A 14 7.98 -5.56 -0.29
N VAL A 15 6.84 -6.07 0.16
CA VAL A 15 5.65 -5.25 0.45
C VAL A 15 5.94 -4.27 1.60
N LEU A 16 6.64 -4.68 2.66
CA LEU A 16 7.03 -3.77 3.74
C LEU A 16 8.00 -2.68 3.26
N ARG A 17 8.99 -3.04 2.43
CA ARG A 17 9.89 -2.05 1.80
C ARG A 17 9.12 -1.05 0.95
N PHE A 18 8.15 -1.52 0.15
CA PHE A 18 7.30 -0.65 -0.64
C PHE A 18 6.51 0.35 0.24
N CYS A 19 5.92 -0.11 1.35
CA CYS A 19 5.25 0.81 2.29
C CYS A 19 6.21 1.89 2.81
N ARG A 20 7.46 1.54 3.12
CA ARG A 20 8.48 2.50 3.56
C ARG A 20 8.91 3.47 2.46
N THR A 21 8.99 3.02 1.20
CA THR A 21 9.25 3.88 0.04
C THR A 21 8.18 4.96 -0.12
N LEU A 22 6.93 4.66 0.26
CA LEU A 22 5.82 5.62 0.27
C LEU A 22 5.84 6.55 1.50
N GLY A 23 6.86 6.47 2.36
CA GLY A 23 6.97 7.24 3.60
C GLY A 23 6.11 6.70 4.76
N LEU A 24 5.58 5.48 4.65
CA LEU A 24 4.71 4.88 5.66
C LEU A 24 5.49 3.90 6.56
N SER A 25 5.06 3.76 7.81
CA SER A 25 5.66 2.86 8.80
C SER A 25 5.52 1.38 8.45
N GLY A 26 4.49 1.00 7.67
CA GLY A 26 4.28 -0.36 7.21
C GLY A 26 2.89 -0.62 6.63
N PHE A 27 2.55 -1.92 6.49
CA PHE A 27 1.33 -2.35 5.81
C PHE A 27 0.02 -1.92 6.51
N ARG A 28 0.03 -1.79 7.84
CA ARG A 28 -1.14 -1.33 8.59
C ARG A 28 -1.50 0.11 8.22
N GLU A 29 -0.53 1.01 8.29
CA GLU A 29 -0.72 2.42 7.93
C GLU A 29 -1.09 2.57 6.45
N PHE A 30 -0.45 1.81 5.56
CA PHE A 30 -0.83 1.75 4.15
C PHE A 30 -2.32 1.48 3.92
N ARG A 31 -2.92 0.52 4.63
CA ARG A 31 -4.35 0.20 4.49
C ARG A 31 -5.29 1.32 4.95
N VAL A 32 -4.86 2.13 5.92
CA VAL A 32 -5.68 3.23 6.48
C VAL A 32 -5.55 4.48 5.59
N THR A 33 -4.33 4.78 5.14
CA THR A 33 -4.03 5.99 4.37
C THR A 33 -4.46 5.90 2.90
N LEU A 34 -4.34 4.72 2.28
CA LEU A 34 -4.60 4.56 0.84
C LEU A 34 -6.03 4.94 0.41
N PRO A 35 -7.11 4.51 1.10
CA PRO A 35 -8.46 4.89 0.71
C PRO A 35 -8.68 6.40 0.72
N GLY A 36 -8.19 7.11 1.74
CA GLY A 36 -8.30 8.56 1.82
C GLY A 36 -7.54 9.28 0.70
N ARG A 37 -6.36 8.78 0.33
CA ARG A 37 -5.60 9.29 -0.82
C ARG A 37 -6.34 9.03 -2.14
N LEU A 38 -6.90 7.84 -2.31
CA LEU A 38 -7.63 7.49 -3.53
C LEU A 38 -8.91 8.32 -3.70
N SER A 39 -9.64 8.57 -2.62
CA SER A 39 -10.82 9.47 -2.65
C SER A 39 -10.46 10.92 -2.96
N ALA A 40 -9.24 11.35 -2.63
CA ALA A 40 -8.75 12.68 -3.00
C ALA A 40 -8.38 12.79 -4.49
N ILE A 41 -8.11 11.66 -5.16
CA ILE A 41 -7.90 11.61 -6.61
C ILE A 41 -9.29 11.65 -7.27
N LYS A 42 -9.71 12.82 -7.75
CA LYS A 42 -10.92 12.92 -8.57
C LYS A 42 -10.67 12.23 -9.92
N PRO A 43 -11.58 11.37 -10.40
CA PRO A 43 -11.47 10.84 -11.76
C PRO A 43 -11.75 11.98 -12.75
N GLY A 44 -10.71 12.50 -13.41
CA GLY A 44 -10.85 13.49 -14.48
C GLY A 44 -9.94 14.74 -14.43
N ASP A 45 -8.81 14.70 -13.71
CA ASP A 45 -7.67 15.62 -13.92
C ASP A 45 -6.57 14.88 -14.69
#